data_AF-A0A0E0G141-F1
#
_entry.id   AF-A0A0E0G141-F1
#
_cell.length_a   1.000
_cell.length_b   1.000
_cell.length_c   1.000
_cell.angle_alpha   90.00
_cell.angle_beta   90.00
_cell.angle_gamma   90.00
#
_symmetry.space_group_name_H-M   'P 1'
#
loop_
_entity.id
_entity.type
_entity.pdbx_description
1 polymer ?
#
loop_
_entity_poly.entity_id
_entity_poly.type
_entity_poly.pdbx_seq_one_letter_code
_entity_poly.pdbx_strand_id
1 'polypeptide(L)' 'MCPGYSLGLKVIQLTLANLLHAFSWSLPDGVAAGELSMQEIFGLTTPRKIPLLPIVKTRLPDNLYAEPL' A
#
# COMPACT_ATOMS: atom_id res chain seq x y z
N MET A 1 21.41 -14.77 -8.53
CA MET A 1 21.10 -14.19 -7.21
C MET A 1 20.90 -12.69 -7.39
N CYS A 2 19.82 -12.10 -6.86
CA CYS A 2 19.52 -10.66 -7.07
C CYS A 2 20.41 -9.80 -6.16
N PRO A 3 21.25 -8.89 -6.69
CA PRO A 3 22.11 -8.03 -5.88
C PRO A 3 21.31 -7.08 -4.98
N GLY A 4 20.06 -6.77 -5.35
CA GLY A 4 19.16 -5.92 -4.58
C GLY A 4 18.37 -6.64 -3.49
N TYR A 5 18.54 -7.96 -3.27
CA TYR A 5 17.66 -8.75 -2.38
C TYR A 5 17.54 -8.18 -0.96
N SER A 6 18.68 -7.96 -0.29
CA SER A 6 18.71 -7.46 1.09
C SER A 6 18.19 -6.03 1.21
N LEU A 7 18.48 -5.18 0.23
CA LEU A 7 17.97 -3.80 0.20
C LEU A 7 16.46 -3.79 -0.03
N GLY A 8 15.97 -4.58 -1.00
CA GLY A 8 14.56 -4.69 -1.33
C GLY A 8 13.71 -5.11 -0.14
N LEU A 9 14.16 -6.09 0.65
CA LEU A 9 13.47 -6.50 1.88
C LEU A 9 13.37 -5.37 2.90
N LYS A 10 14.47 -4.63 3.13
CA LYS A 10 14.47 -3.50 4.07
C LYS A 10 13.53 -2.38 3.62
N VAL A 11 13.54 -2.05 2.33
CA VAL A 11 12.67 -1.01 1.75
C VAL A 11 11.20 -1.42 1.86
N ILE A 12 10.86 -2.66 1.52
CA ILE A 12 9.48 -3.17 1.61
C ILE A 12 9.00 -3.14 3.07
N GLN A 13 9.81 -3.62 4.01
CA GLN A 13 9.46 -3.62 5.43
C GLN A 13 9.24 -2.21 5.98
N LEU A 14 10.17 -1.28 5.71
CA LEU A 14 10.04 0.09 6.17
C LEU A 14 8.84 0.81 5.56
N THR A 15 8.63 0.64 4.25
CA THR A 15 7.50 1.24 3.53
C THR A 15 6.16 0.73 4.10
N LEU A 16 6.03 -0.59 4.28
CA LEU A 16 4.82 -1.18 4.85
C LEU A 16 4.59 -0.73 6.29
N ALA A 17 5.64 -0.70 7.13
CA ALA A 17 5.53 -0.23 8.50
C ALA A 17 5.01 1.21 8.57
N ASN A 18 5.54 2.11 7.73
CA ASN A 18 5.10 3.50 7.67
C ASN A 18 3.64 3.61 7.19
N LEU A 19 3.27 2.90 6.12
CA LEU A 19 1.91 2.94 5.55
C LEU A 19 0.84 2.39 6.50
N LEU A 20 1.13 1.26 7.16
CA LEU A 20 0.21 0.64 8.13
C LEU A 20 0.16 1.40 9.46
N HIS A 21 1.24 2.09 9.82
CA HIS A 21 1.25 2.89 11.04
C HIS A 21 0.57 4.25 10.85
N ALA A 22 0.77 4.93 9.73
CA ALA A 22 0.26 6.30 9.56
C ALA A 22 -1.22 6.34 9.16
N PHE A 23 -1.74 5.28 8.51
CA PHE A 23 -3.03 5.35 7.85
C PHE A 23 -3.98 4.21 8.21
N SER A 24 -5.27 4.55 8.23
CA SER A 24 -6.38 3.61 8.19
C SER A 24 -6.81 3.39 6.74
N TRP A 25 -7.06 2.13 6.37
CA TRP A 25 -7.35 1.72 5.00
C TRP A 25 -8.77 1.15 4.92
N SER A 26 -9.52 1.55 3.88
CA SER A 26 -10.82 0.98 3.56
C SER A 26 -10.96 0.78 2.06
N LEU A 27 -11.92 -0.05 1.65
CA LEU A 27 -12.31 -0.13 0.24
C LEU A 27 -13.29 1.01 -0.10
N PRO A 28 -13.42 1.36 -1.39
CA PRO A 28 -14.48 2.26 -1.84
C PRO A 28 -15.86 1.72 -1.46
N ASP A 29 -16.80 2.63 -1.26
CA ASP A 29 -18.17 2.25 -0.89
C ASP A 29 -18.76 1.29 -1.93
N GLY A 30 -19.38 0.22 -1.45
CA GLY A 30 -19.99 -0.82 -2.29
C GLY A 30 -19.03 -1.87 -2.84
N VAL A 31 -17.73 -1.83 -2.51
CA VAL A 31 -16.76 -2.88 -2.91
C VAL A 31 -16.52 -3.83 -1.74
N ALA A 32 -16.92 -5.09 -1.88
CA ALA A 32 -16.61 -6.13 -0.91
C ALA A 32 -15.20 -6.69 -1.11
N ALA A 33 -14.56 -7.18 -0.03
CA ALA A 33 -13.21 -7.76 -0.12
C ALA A 33 -13.11 -8.94 -1.11
N GLY A 34 -14.19 -9.73 -1.23
CA GLY A 34 -14.26 -10.86 -2.17
C GLY A 34 -14.38 -10.46 -3.64
N GLU A 35 -14.69 -9.19 -3.93
CA GLU A 35 -14.83 -8.67 -5.30
C GLU A 35 -13.49 -8.15 -5.85
N LEU A 36 -12.43 -8.12 -5.02
CA LEU A 36 -11.11 -7.71 -5.45
C LEU A 36 -10.48 -8.76 -6.37
N SER A 37 -10.26 -8.39 -7.63
CA SER A 37 -9.57 -9.27 -8.58
C SER A 37 -8.09 -9.42 -8.27
N MET A 38 -7.65 -10.64 -8.00
CA MET A 38 -6.24 -11.01 -7.80
C MET A 38 -5.58 -11.52 -9.09
N GLN A 39 -6.20 -11.26 -10.26
CA GLN A 39 -5.59 -11.59 -11.55
C GLN A 39 -4.32 -10.75 -11.79
N GLU A 40 -3.34 -11.32 -12.46
CA GLU A 40 -2.05 -10.70 -12.76
C GLU A 40 -1.84 -10.55 -14.28
N ILE A 41 -0.97 -9.62 -14.67
CA ILE A 41 -0.43 -9.55 -16.03
C ILE A 41 0.94 -10.23 -16.00
N PHE A 42 1.12 -11.24 -16.85
CA PHE A 42 2.38 -12.00 -16.93
C PHE A 42 3.38 -11.32 -17.87
N GLY A 43 4.64 -11.26 -17.47
CA GLY A 43 5.74 -10.66 -18.24
C GLY A 43 7.06 -10.69 -17.45
N LEU A 44 7.90 -9.65 -17.61
CA LEU A 44 9.13 -9.50 -16.83
C LEU A 44 8.87 -9.33 -15.32
N THR A 45 7.71 -8.77 -14.97
CA THR A 45 7.17 -8.67 -13.60
C THR A 45 5.72 -9.16 -13.60
N THR A 46 5.14 -9.37 -12.41
CA THR A 46 3.75 -9.85 -12.23
C THR A 46 2.89 -8.82 -11.48
N PRO A 47 2.60 -7.65 -12.08
CA PRO A 47 1.68 -6.70 -11.45
C PRO A 47 0.24 -7.21 -11.51
N ARG A 48 -0.61 -6.71 -10.60
CA ARG A 48 -2.06 -6.96 -10.67
C ARG A 48 -2.63 -6.41 -11.98
N LYS A 49 -3.48 -7.20 -12.62
CA LYS A 49 -4.20 -6.83 -13.85
C LYS A 49 -5.21 -5.71 -13.60
N ILE A 50 -5.86 -5.73 -12.45
CA ILE A 50 -6.76 -4.68 -11.98
C ILE A 50 -6.09 -4.05 -10.75
N PRO A 51 -5.80 -2.74 -10.77
CA PRO A 51 -5.14 -2.07 -9.66
C PRO A 51 -6.02 -2.11 -8.40
N LEU A 52 -5.38 -2.16 -7.23
CA LEU A 52 -6.08 -1.96 -5.97
C LEU A 52 -6.35 -0.46 -5.80
N LEU A 53 -7.59 -0.08 -5.50
CA LEU A 53 -8.00 1.31 -5.30
C LEU A 53 -8.50 1.50 -3.86
N PRO A 54 -7.62 1.55 -2.85
CA PRO A 54 -8.01 1.76 -1.47
C PRO A 54 -8.25 3.24 -1.17
N ILE A 55 -9.12 3.50 -0.20
CA ILE A 55 -9.25 4.80 0.44
C ILE A 55 -8.33 4.81 1.65
N VAL A 56 -7.52 5.86 1.77
CA VAL A 56 -6.52 6.02 2.82
C VAL A 56 -6.87 7.26 3.63
N LYS A 57 -6.97 7.12 4.96
CA LYS A 57 -7.19 8.22 5.90
C LYS A 57 -6.07 8.25 6.93
N THR A 58 -5.58 9.44 7.29
CA THR A 58 -4.63 9.62 8.39
C THR A 58 -5.23 9.06 9.68
N ARG A 59 -4.43 8.32 10.45
CA ARG A 59 -4.89 7.75 11.73
C ARG A 59 -4.91 8.80 12.84
N LEU A 60 -3.96 9.74 12.80
CA LEU A 60 -3.87 10.85 13.72
C LEU A 60 -4.52 12.10 13.11
N PRO A 61 -5.04 13.03 13.94
CA PRO A 61 -5.60 14.29 13.46
C PRO A 61 -4.55 15.14 12.72
N ASP A 62 -5.01 15.90 11.72
CA ASP A 62 -4.15 16.57 10.74
C ASP A 62 -3.19 17.58 11.37
N ASN A 63 -3.55 18.17 12.52
CA ASN A 63 -2.70 19.10 13.26
C ASN A 63 -1.41 18.46 13.80
N LEU A 64 -1.33 17.13 13.88
CA LEU A 64 -0.11 16.41 14.26
C LEU A 64 0.82 16.12 13.07
N TYR A 65 0.33 16.29 11.84
CA TYR A 65 1.12 16.16 10.60
C TYR A 65 1.42 17.51 9.96
N ALA A 66 0.69 18.56 10.33
CA ALA A 66 1.01 19.92 9.91
C ALA A 66 2.39 20.31 10.45
N GLU A 67 3.27 20.82 9.58
CA GLU A 67 4.49 21.46 10.07
C GLU A 67 4.12 22.66 10.96
N PRO A 68 4.83 22.87 12.08
CA PRO A 68 4.65 24.09 12.85
C PRO A 68 5.03 25.29 11.97
N LEU A 69 4.06 26.20 11.80
CA LEU A 69 4.28 27.53 11.19
C LEU A 69 5.41 28.30 11.90
#